data_AF-A0A352IS98-F1
#
_entry.id   AF-A0A352IS98-F1
#
_cell.length_a   1.000
_cell.length_b   1.000
_cell.length_c   1.000
_cell.angle_alpha   90.00
_cell.angle_beta   90.00
_cell.angle_gamma   90.00
#
_symmetry.space_group_name_H-M   'P 1'
#
loop_
_entity.id
_entity.type
_entity.pdbx_description
1 polymer ?
#
loop_
_entity_poly.entity_id
_entity_poly.type
_entity_poly.pdbx_seq_one_letter_code
_entity_poly.pdbx_strand_id
1 'polypeptide(L)' 'RQRTLKSMLSELNDREKDILSRRYGLGLPEPETLQVISDDLGISRERVRQIEKTALKKLQSRYESPEDAFGA' A
#
# COMPACT_ATOMS: atom_id res chain seq x y z
N ARG A 1 -8.83 -18.66 5.98
CA ARG A 1 -7.93 -18.23 7.10
C ARG A 1 -7.79 -16.71 7.03
N GLN A 2 -8.12 -15.95 8.07
CA GLN A 2 -8.12 -14.48 7.97
C GLN A 2 -6.68 -13.94 8.06
N ARG A 3 -6.06 -13.60 6.92
CA ARG A 3 -4.79 -12.87 6.92
C ARG A 3 -5.03 -11.47 7.47
N THR A 4 -4.29 -11.11 8.50
CA THR A 4 -4.35 -9.78 9.09
C THR A 4 -3.64 -8.76 8.18
N LEU A 5 -4.18 -7.54 8.08
CA LEU A 5 -3.54 -6.39 7.39
C LEU A 5 -2.03 -6.29 7.69
N LYS A 6 -1.65 -6.57 8.94
CA LYS A 6 -0.26 -6.54 9.41
C LYS A 6 0.69 -7.48 8.64
N SER A 7 0.24 -8.67 8.24
CA SER A 7 1.06 -9.61 7.46
C SER A 7 1.13 -9.25 5.98
N MET A 8 0.15 -8.49 5.48
CA MET A 8 0.16 -8.02 4.10
C MET A 8 1.11 -6.82 3.95
N LEU A 9 1.10 -5.94 4.95
CA LEU A 9 2.01 -4.81 5.02
C LEU A 9 3.48 -5.25 5.18
N SER A 10 3.78 -6.41 5.79
CA SER A 10 5.18 -6.86 5.95
C SER A 10 5.93 -7.16 4.64
N GLU A 11 5.22 -7.36 3.53
CA GLU A 11 5.82 -7.60 2.21
C GLU A 11 6.12 -6.32 1.44
N LEU A 12 5.59 -5.19 1.92
CA LEU A 12 5.90 -3.89 1.40
C LEU A 12 7.22 -3.41 1.99
N ASN A 13 8.04 -2.76 1.16
CA ASN A 13 9.17 -2.02 1.71
C ASN A 13 8.68 -0.79 2.48
N ASP A 14 9.55 -0.18 3.28
CA ASP A 14 9.14 0.90 4.18
C ASP A 14 8.61 2.12 3.43
N ARG A 15 9.09 2.37 2.20
CA ARG A 15 8.62 3.46 1.34
C ARG A 15 7.23 3.19 0.76
N GLU A 16 6.94 1.93 0.41
CA GLU A 16 5.61 1.49 -0.03
C GLU A 16 4.61 1.56 1.14
N LYS A 17 5.01 1.12 2.34
CA LYS A 17 4.17 1.23 3.54
C LYS A 17 3.87 2.68 3.87
N ASP A 18 4.87 3.55 3.85
CA ASP A 18 4.73 4.98 4.16
C ASP A 18 3.75 5.65 3.18
N ILE A 19 3.98 5.49 1.87
CA ILE A 19 3.11 6.07 0.83
C ILE A 19 1.67 5.57 0.97
N LEU A 20 1.44 4.27 1.20
CA LEU A 20 0.09 3.76 1.40
C LEU A 20 -0.53 4.25 2.72
N SER A 21 0.26 4.31 3.79
CA SER A 21 -0.26 4.75 5.09
C SER A 21 -0.70 6.22 5.04
N ARG A 22 0.10 7.08 4.41
CA ARG A 22 -0.23 8.47 4.16
C ARG A 22 -1.41 8.62 3.22
N ARG A 23 -1.44 7.88 2.11
CA ARG A 23 -2.51 8.00 1.10
C ARG A 23 -3.88 7.55 1.59
N TYR A 24 -3.91 6.54 2.46
CA TYR A 24 -5.15 5.91 2.95
C TYR A 24 -5.45 6.19 4.43
N GLY A 25 -4.65 7.05 5.10
CA GLY A 25 -4.85 7.39 6.51
C GLY A 25 -4.64 6.21 7.47
N LEU A 26 -3.77 5.25 7.12
CA LEU A 26 -3.54 4.08 7.97
C LEU A 26 -2.71 4.48 9.20
N GLY A 27 -3.38 4.64 10.34
CA GLY A 27 -2.73 5.10 11.57
C GLY A 27 -2.41 6.60 11.59
N LEU A 28 -2.97 7.36 10.65
CA LEU A 28 -2.88 8.82 10.59
C LEU A 28 -4.29 9.44 10.71
N PRO A 29 -4.40 10.70 11.15
CA PRO A 29 -5.69 11.36 11.33
C PRO A 29 -6.47 11.51 10.02
N GLU A 30 -5.76 11.83 8.92
CA GLU A 30 -6.35 12.13 7.62
C GLU A 30 -5.47 11.60 6.48
N PRO A 31 -6.05 11.19 5.34
CA PRO A 31 -5.32 10.81 4.15
C PRO A 31 -4.72 12.02 3.43
N GLU A 32 -3.51 11.85 2.91
CA GLU A 32 -2.78 12.87 2.17
C GLU A 32 -2.88 12.67 0.65
N THR A 33 -2.77 13.76 -0.11
CA THR A 33 -2.77 13.69 -1.59
C THR A 33 -1.41 13.25 -2.13
N LEU A 34 -1.38 12.73 -3.36
CA LEU A 34 -0.12 12.42 -4.05
C LEU A 34 0.81 13.63 -4.16
N GLN A 35 0.27 14.86 -4.20
CA GLN A 35 1.05 16.09 -4.26
C GLN A 35 1.77 16.35 -2.94
N VAL A 36 1.04 16.26 -1.81
CA VAL A 36 1.63 16.43 -0.48
C VAL A 36 2.73 15.40 -0.24
N ILE A 37 2.47 14.15 -0.60
CA ILE A 37 3.45 13.06 -0.47
C ILE A 37 4.64 13.28 -1.40
N SER A 38 4.43 13.80 -2.62
CA SER A 38 5.52 14.07 -3.56
C SER A 38 6.43 15.19 -3.09
N ASP A 39 5.84 16.26 -2.54
CA ASP A 39 6.57 17.42 -2.05
C ASP A 39 7.43 17.05 -0.84
N ASP A 40 6.89 16.25 0.08
CA ASP A 40 7.60 15.79 1.27
C ASP A 40 8.73 14.78 0.95
N LEU A 41 8.50 13.87 0.00
CA LEU A 41 9.49 12.86 -0.39
C LEU A 41 10.53 13.35 -1.41
N GLY A 42 10.41 14.59 -1.90
CA GLY A 42 11.31 15.17 -2.90
C GLY A 42 11.34 14.41 -4.23
N ILE A 43 10.24 13.76 -4.60
CA ILE A 43 10.10 12.98 -5.84
C ILE A 43 8.91 13.47 -6.64
N SER A 44 8.84 13.12 -7.93
CA SER A 44 7.68 13.50 -8.74
C SER A 44 6.40 12.82 -8.27
N ARG A 45 5.27 13.51 -8.45
CA ARG A 45 3.92 12.95 -8.20
C ARG A 45 3.69 11.64 -8.96
N GLU A 46 4.20 11.52 -10.18
CA GLU A 46 4.12 10.29 -10.96
C GLU A 46 4.94 9.16 -10.32
N ARG A 47 6.10 9.47 -9.73
CA ARG A 47 6.88 8.47 -9.00
C ARG A 47 6.12 7.95 -7.78
N VAL A 48 5.44 8.82 -7.03
CA VAL A 48 4.57 8.40 -5.92
C VAL A 48 3.47 7.47 -6.41
N ARG A 49 2.77 7.85 -7.50
CA ARG A 49 1.71 7.04 -8.11
C ARG A 49 2.20 5.65 -8.56
N GLN A 50 3.40 5.57 -9.12
CA GLN A 50 4.01 4.29 -9.52
C GLN A 50 4.29 3.38 -8.32
N ILE A 51 4.79 3.95 -7.21
CA ILE A 51 5.06 3.20 -5.99
C ILE A 51 3.74 2.73 -5.37
N GLU A 52 2.73 3.61 -5.28
CA GLU A 52 1.37 3.27 -4.85
C GLU A 52 0.80 2.09 -5.65
N LYS A 53 0.83 2.18 -6.99
CA LYS A 53 0.32 1.11 -7.86
C LYS A 53 1.07 -0.20 -7.67
N THR A 54 2.39 -0.15 -7.52
CA THR A 54 3.21 -1.34 -7.26
C THR A 54 2.83 -1.99 -5.93
N ALA A 55 2.70 -1.19 -4.88
CA ALA A 55 2.32 -1.66 -3.55
C ALA A 55 0.92 -2.28 -3.56
N LEU A 56 -0.07 -1.61 -4.18
CA LEU A 56 -1.43 -2.15 -4.33
C LEU A 56 -1.45 -3.45 -5.13
N LYS A 57 -0.66 -3.57 -6.20
CA LYS A 57 -0.58 -4.80 -6.99
C LYS A 57 -0.01 -5.97 -6.17
N LYS A 58 1.01 -5.71 -5.34
CA LYS A 58 1.55 -6.72 -4.40
C LYS A 58 0.46 -7.20 -3.44
N LEU A 59 -0.31 -6.27 -2.87
CA LEU A 59 -1.42 -6.58 -1.98
C LEU A 59 -2.52 -7.37 -2.71
N GLN A 60 -2.96 -6.95 -3.91
CA GLN A 60 -4.01 -7.61 -4.69
C GLN A 60 -3.64 -9.04 -5.09
N SER A 61 -2.40 -9.27 -5.53
CA SER A 61 -1.95 -10.61 -5.95
C SER A 61 -2.05 -11.67 -4.84
N ARG A 62 -2.06 -11.24 -3.57
CA ARG A 62 -2.25 -12.10 -2.40
C ARG A 62 -3.71 -12.37 -2.06
N TYR A 63 -4.64 -11.47 -2.44
CA TYR A 63 -6.09 -11.69 -2.27
C TYR A 63 -6.67 -12.59 -3.36
N GLU A 64 -6.09 -12.58 -4.56
CA GLU A 64 -6.53 -13.39 -5.70
C GLU A 64 -5.82 -14.76 -5.79
N SER A 65 -5.05 -15.15 -4.77
CA SER A 65 -4.49 -16.50 -4.73
C SER A 65 -5.64 -17.52 -4.70
N PRO A 66 -5.69 -18.50 -5.63
CA PRO A 66 -6.76 -19.50 -5.68
C PRO A 66 -6.93 -20.28 -4.36
N GLU A 67 -5.88 -20.29 -3.51
CA GLU A 67 -5.87 -20.93 -2.20
C GLU A 67 -6.81 -20.26 -1.17
N ASP A 68 -7.10 -18.96 -1.33
CA ASP A 68 -8.02 -18.22 -0.44
C ASP A 68 -9.48 -18.24 -0.96
N ALA A 69 -9.70 -18.52 -2.26
CA ALA A 69 -11.02 -18.61 -2.89
C ALA A 69 -11.71 -19.96 -2.65
N PHE A 70 -10.93 -21.02 -2.43
CA PHE A 70 -11.43 -22.34 -2.05
C PHE A 70 -11.09 -22.58 -0.58
N GLY A 71 -12.01 -22.18 0.30
CA GLY A 71 -11.92 -22.51 1.72
C GLY A 71 -11.79 -24.02 1.92
N ALA A 72 -10.58 -24.45 2.28
CA ALA A 72 -10.30 -25.75 2.88
C ALA A 72 -10.27 -25.62 4.41
#